data_AF-A0A438DSD8-F1
#
_entry.id   AF-A0A438DSD8-F1
#
_cell.length_a   1.000
_cell.length_b   1.000
_cell.length_c   1.000
_cell.angle_alpha   90.00
_cell.angle_beta   90.00
_cell.angle_gamma   90.00
#
_symmetry.space_group_name_H-M   'P 1'
#
loop_
_entity.id
_entity.type
_entity.pdbx_description
1 polymer ?
#
loop_
_entity_poly.entity_id
_entity_poly.type
_entity_poly.pdbx_seq_one_letter_code
_entity_poly.pdbx_strand_id
1 'polypeptide(L)'
;MGESERESERECDGEKGENSSASRRRRKESSFTMESKAFEIIVDERKGKPQVLIVEKKGGVSSWVRLGPESLGFFIEGLNHCIKDEKEAR
;
A
#
# COMPACT_ATOMS: atom_id res chain seq x y z
N MET A 1 -32.88 10.55 -20.46
CA MET A 1 -31.61 11.10 -19.96
C MET A 1 -31.20 10.19 -18.82
N GLY A 2 -30.12 9.41 -19.02
CA GLY A 2 -29.45 8.67 -17.94
C GLY A 2 -28.87 9.67 -16.93
N GLU A 3 -28.45 9.29 -15.74
CA GLU A 3 -27.57 8.16 -15.43
C GLU A 3 -27.89 7.56 -14.06
N SER A 4 -27.68 6.25 -13.94
CA SER A 4 -27.84 5.46 -12.72
C SER A 4 -26.44 5.14 -12.21
N GLU A 5 -25.96 5.86 -11.21
CA GLU A 5 -24.71 5.54 -10.52
C GLU A 5 -25.05 4.89 -9.18
N ARG A 6 -24.97 3.55 -9.16
CA ARG A 6 -25.01 2.77 -7.93
C ARG A 6 -23.59 2.63 -7.41
N GLU A 7 -23.19 3.50 -6.51
CA GLU A 7 -22.01 3.24 -5.68
C GLU A 7 -22.41 2.25 -4.58
N SER A 8 -22.06 0.98 -4.80
CA SER A 8 -22.19 -0.07 -3.80
C SER A 8 -21.09 0.11 -2.76
N GLU A 9 -21.44 0.80 -1.68
CA GLU A 9 -20.65 0.84 -0.44
C GLU A 9 -20.46 -0.61 0.04
N ARG A 10 -19.25 -1.15 -0.09
CA ARG A 10 -18.92 -2.44 0.51
C ARG A 10 -18.45 -2.20 1.93
N GLU A 11 -19.27 -2.71 2.83
CA GLU A 11 -19.11 -2.83 4.28
C GLU A 11 -17.67 -3.23 4.66
N CYS A 12 -17.00 -2.34 5.41
CA CYS A 12 -15.75 -2.66 6.10
C CYS A 12 -16.10 -3.49 7.33
N ASP A 13 -15.94 -4.82 7.24
CA ASP A 13 -16.03 -5.70 8.39
C ASP A 13 -14.86 -5.41 9.35
N GLY A 14 -15.15 -4.57 10.34
CA GLY A 14 -14.21 -4.15 11.36
C GLY A 14 -14.20 -5.14 12.51
N GLU A 15 -13.38 -6.19 12.42
CA GLU A 15 -13.05 -7.00 13.60
C GLU A 15 -12.11 -6.21 14.53
N LYS A 16 -12.72 -5.57 15.53
CA LYS A 16 -12.04 -5.04 16.73
C LYS A 16 -11.76 -6.22 17.68
N GLY A 17 -10.57 -6.79 17.61
CA GLY A 17 -10.13 -7.89 18.47
C GLY A 17 -8.76 -7.66 19.11
N GLU A 18 -8.79 -7.19 20.35
CA GLU A 18 -7.87 -7.46 21.47
C GLU A 18 -6.35 -7.16 21.35
N ASN A 19 -5.93 -6.26 22.24
CA ASN A 19 -4.55 -5.97 22.60
C ASN A 19 -3.83 -7.22 23.14
N SER A 20 -3.03 -7.87 22.31
CA SER A 20 -1.96 -8.77 22.76
C SER A 20 -0.62 -8.29 22.23
N SER A 21 0.30 -8.02 23.15
CA SER A 21 1.66 -7.53 22.92
C SER A 21 2.58 -8.48 22.13
N ALA A 22 2.04 -9.56 21.54
CA ALA A 22 2.76 -10.54 20.73
C ALA A 22 2.78 -10.20 19.22
N SER A 23 1.80 -9.42 18.71
CA SER A 23 1.67 -9.11 17.27
C SER A 23 2.66 -8.05 16.76
N ARG A 24 3.24 -7.25 17.66
CA ARG A 24 4.19 -6.18 17.31
C ARG A 24 5.47 -6.66 16.62
N ARG A 25 5.80 -7.95 16.69
CA ARG A 25 7.03 -8.50 16.07
C ARG A 25 6.91 -8.76 14.57
N ARG A 26 5.70 -8.86 14.00
CA ARG A 26 5.50 -9.19 12.57
C ARG A 26 5.22 -7.97 11.69
N ARG A 27 4.78 -6.86 12.29
CA ARG A 27 4.48 -5.62 11.55
C ARG A 27 5.71 -4.73 11.46
N LYS A 28 6.13 -4.39 10.24
CA LYS A 28 7.22 -3.43 9.99
C LYS A 28 6.67 -2.23 9.22
N GLU A 29 7.03 -1.03 9.65
CA GLU A 29 6.56 0.21 9.05
C GLU A 29 7.75 1.08 8.67
N SER A 30 7.62 1.78 7.55
CA SER A 30 8.54 2.80 7.08
C SER A 30 7.75 3.93 6.43
N SER A 31 8.29 5.13 6.42
CA SER A 31 7.65 6.28 5.79
C SER A 31 8.69 7.19 5.17
N PHE A 32 8.34 7.84 4.07
CA PHE A 32 9.15 8.87 3.44
C PHE A 32 8.25 9.94 2.79
N THR A 33 8.82 11.08 2.48
CA THR A 33 8.12 12.16 1.77
C THR A 33 8.77 12.38 0.40
N MET A 34 7.95 12.75 -0.57
CA MET A 34 8.40 13.15 -1.90
C MET A 34 7.53 14.32 -2.36
N GLU A 35 8.14 15.49 -2.54
CA GLU A 35 7.45 16.74 -2.85
C GLU A 35 6.31 17.05 -1.84
N SER A 36 5.07 17.08 -2.32
CA SER A 36 3.85 17.33 -1.55
C SER A 36 3.13 16.05 -1.10
N LYS A 37 3.78 14.89 -1.27
CA LYS A 37 3.23 13.56 -0.95
C LYS A 37 3.98 12.94 0.23
N ALA A 38 3.25 12.25 1.09
CA ALA A 38 3.81 11.35 2.09
C ALA A 38 3.46 9.91 1.72
N PHE A 39 4.43 9.01 1.86
CA PHE A 39 4.26 7.59 1.61
C PHE A 39 4.50 6.80 2.90
N GLU A 40 3.56 5.92 3.23
CA GLU A 40 3.66 4.96 4.33
C GLU A 40 3.71 3.55 3.76
N ILE A 41 4.71 2.78 4.16
CA ILE A 41 4.92 1.39 3.76
C ILE A 41 4.74 0.52 5.00
N ILE A 42 3.74 -0.35 4.96
CA ILE A 42 3.42 -1.25 6.06
C ILE A 42 3.54 -2.68 5.55
N VAL A 43 4.40 -3.46 6.20
CA VAL A 43 4.50 -4.91 6.02
C VAL A 43 3.75 -5.55 7.17
N ASP A 44 2.77 -6.38 6.86
CA ASP A 44 1.95 -7.09 7.85
C ASP A 44 1.65 -8.52 7.37
N GLU A 45 1.27 -9.39 8.30
CA GLU A 45 0.84 -10.75 7.99
C GLU A 45 -0.68 -10.86 8.03
N ARG A 46 -1.29 -11.28 6.93
CA ARG A 46 -2.72 -11.60 6.89
C ARG A 46 -2.94 -13.04 6.45
N LYS A 47 -3.75 -13.78 7.20
CA LYS A 47 -4.06 -15.20 6.93
C LYS A 47 -2.78 -16.06 6.76
N GLY A 48 -1.75 -15.75 7.55
CA GLY A 48 -0.45 -16.43 7.48
C GLY A 48 0.43 -16.08 6.28
N LYS A 49 0.08 -15.05 5.49
CA LYS A 49 0.85 -14.59 4.34
C LYS A 49 1.33 -13.15 4.53
N PRO A 50 2.62 -12.85 4.30
CA PRO A 50 3.12 -11.48 4.36
C PRO A 50 2.58 -10.66 3.19
N GLN A 51 2.19 -9.42 3.46
CA GLN A 51 1.66 -8.48 2.49
C GLN A 51 2.21 -7.09 2.75
N VAL A 52 2.37 -6.32 1.68
CA VAL A 52 2.82 -4.93 1.74
C VAL A 52 1.67 -4.02 1.37
N LEU A 53 1.39 -3.03 2.21
CA LEU A 53 0.48 -1.93 1.93
C LEU A 53 1.32 -0.66 1.73
N ILE A 54 1.15 -0.01 0.59
CA ILE A 54 1.74 1.30 0.29
C ILE A 54 0.59 2.30 0.28
N VAL A 55 0.68 3.33 1.12
CA VAL A 55 -0.30 4.42 1.21
C VAL A 55 0.38 5.70 0.74
N GLU A 56 -0.22 6.40 -0.21
CA GLU A 56 0.14 7.76 -0.61
C GLU A 56 -0.85 8.74 0.02
N LYS A 57 -0.35 9.82 0.63
CA LYS A 57 -1.15 10.90 1.21
C LYS A 57 -0.79 12.24 0.57
N LYS A 58 -1.79 12.99 0.14
CA LYS A 58 -1.63 14.37 -0.37
C LYS A 58 -2.94 15.15 -0.26
N GLY A 59 -2.87 16.38 0.23
CA GLY A 59 -4.03 17.30 0.25
C GLY A 59 -5.24 16.77 1.01
N GLY A 60 -5.04 15.99 2.07
CA GLY A 60 -6.12 15.37 2.85
C GLY A 60 -6.71 14.11 2.23
N VAL A 61 -6.28 13.71 1.03
CA VAL A 61 -6.70 12.46 0.37
C VAL A 61 -5.62 11.39 0.55
N SER A 62 -6.06 10.13 0.65
CA SER A 62 -5.18 8.96 0.67
C SER A 62 -5.54 8.02 -0.48
N SER A 63 -4.52 7.50 -1.17
CA SER A 63 -4.63 6.40 -2.11
C SER A 63 -3.73 5.25 -1.64
N TRP A 64 -4.05 4.01 -2.01
CA TRP A 64 -3.27 2.87 -1.54
C TRP A 64 -3.28 1.70 -2.53
N VAL A 65 -2.23 0.89 -2.44
CA VAL A 65 -2.12 -0.39 -3.14
C VAL A 65 -1.62 -1.46 -2.20
N ARG A 66 -2.05 -2.69 -2.43
CA ARG A 66 -1.69 -3.85 -1.61
C ARG A 66 -1.10 -4.95 -2.46
N LEU A 67 0.08 -5.41 -2.07
CA LEU A 67 0.89 -6.35 -2.82
C LEU A 67 1.10 -7.63 -2.00
N GLY A 68 0.92 -8.78 -2.65
CA GLY A 68 1.42 -10.06 -2.15
C GLY A 68 2.90 -10.27 -2.52
N PRO A 69 3.52 -11.35 -2.04
CA PRO A 69 4.95 -11.62 -2.25
C PRO A 69 5.37 -11.64 -3.72
N GLU A 70 4.60 -12.30 -4.59
CA GLU A 70 4.90 -12.39 -6.03
C GLU A 70 4.78 -11.03 -6.72
N SER A 71 3.66 -10.32 -6.51
CA SER A 71 3.45 -8.98 -7.07
C SER A 71 4.45 -7.94 -6.57
N LEU A 72 4.98 -8.11 -5.35
CA LEU A 72 6.01 -7.23 -4.81
C LEU A 72 7.32 -7.37 -5.60
N GLY A 73 7.69 -8.58 -6.01
CA GLY A 73 8.85 -8.81 -6.86
C GLY A 73 8.77 -8.03 -8.16
N PHE A 74 7.66 -8.19 -8.90
CA PHE A 74 7.43 -7.47 -10.15
C PHE A 74 7.38 -5.95 -9.97
N PHE A 75 6.79 -5.47 -8.86
CA PHE A 75 6.73 -4.04 -8.55
C PHE A 75 8.14 -3.44 -8.38
N ILE A 76 9.02 -4.11 -7.62
CA ILE A 76 10.41 -3.65 -7.42
C ILE A 76 11.23 -3.74 -8.69
N GLU A 77 11.04 -4.79 -9.50
CA GLU A 77 11.68 -4.91 -10.81
C GLU A 77 11.30 -3.75 -11.74
N GLY A 78 10.00 -3.44 -11.83
CA GLY A 78 9.50 -2.30 -12.60
C GLY A 78 10.07 -0.97 -12.12
N LEU A 79 10.12 -0.72 -10.80
CA LEU A 79 10.73 0.48 -10.23
C LEU A 79 12.22 0.60 -10.57
N ASN A 80 12.96 -0.51 -10.49
CA ASN A 80 14.38 -0.53 -10.85
C ASN A 80 14.59 -0.20 -12.34
N HIS A 81 13.70 -0.64 -13.22
CA HIS A 81 13.73 -0.24 -14.63
C HIS A 81 13.47 1.26 -14.79
N CYS A 82 12.44 1.81 -14.14
CA CYS A 82 12.18 3.26 -14.19
C CYS A 82 13.39 4.11 -13.76
N ILE A 83 14.09 3.69 -12.70
CA ILE A 83 15.29 4.39 -12.19
C ILE A 83 16.48 4.28 -13.16
N LYS A 84 16.62 3.14 -13.86
CA LYS A 84 17.71 2.91 -14.81
C LYS A 84 17.48 3.65 -16.14
N ASP A 85 16.24 3.72 -16.60
CA ASP A 85 15.88 4.42 -17.84
C ASP A 85 16.15 5.93 -17.73
N GLU A 86 16.09 6.52 -16.52
CA GLU A 86 16.55 7.90 -16.28
C GLU A 86 18.04 8.13 -16.58
N LYS A 87 18.86 7.06 -16.66
CA LYS A 87 20.31 7.16 -16.87
C LYS A 87 20.76 6.99 -18.32
N GLU A 88 19.98 6.32 -19.16
CA GLU A 88 20.34 6.05 -20.57
C GLU A 88 19.84 7.13 -21.54
N ALA A 89 18.96 8.04 -21.10
CA ALA A 89 18.40 9.09 -21.95
C ALA A 89 19.22 10.41 -21.96
N ARG A 90 20.52 10.38 -21.64
CA ARG A 90 21.37 11.58 -21.52
C ARG A 90 22.60 11.57 -22.41
#